data_AF-A0A2H9ZZN1-F1
#
_entry.id   AF-A0A2H9ZZN1-F1
#
_cell.length_a   1.000
_cell.length_b   1.000
_cell.length_c   1.000
_cell.angle_alpha   90.00
_cell.angle_beta   90.00
_cell.angle_gamma   90.00
#
_symmetry.space_group_name_H-M   'P 1'
#
loop_
_entity.id
_entity.type
_entity.pdbx_description
1 polymer ?
#
loop_
_entity_poly.entity_id
_entity_poly.type
_entity_poly.pdbx_seq_one_letter_code
_entity_poly.pdbx_strand_id
1 'polypeptide(L)'
;MPNLLVDRATSDMLIGPDWALNLEICDILNHNPGLAKDFVKGLKKRIRSKNSNVQLLALTLLETVVKNCGDIVHMHIADKGIPHAMVKIVKKKPDFHVKEKILGMINSWQEAFVGDSHGRYPQFIIAYHDLLRAGVVFPKRHERSTAPPFTPPQMKPRSTYSSSLKNCDKQSKMLEYDNKFQTLRYIFNIVL
;
A
#
# COMPACT_ATOMS: atom_id res chain seq x y z
N MET A 1 4.42 17.44 -14.02
CA MET A 1 2.96 17.48 -13.79
C MET A 1 2.36 16.41 -12.84
N PRO A 2 3.07 15.73 -11.90
CA PRO A 2 2.42 14.74 -11.01
C PRO A 2 1.34 15.32 -10.07
N ASN A 3 1.49 16.59 -9.66
CA ASN A 3 0.54 17.23 -8.75
C ASN A 3 -0.87 17.39 -9.37
N LEU A 4 -0.97 17.58 -10.69
CA LEU A 4 -2.26 17.72 -11.37
C LEU A 4 -3.06 16.41 -11.34
N LEU A 5 -2.39 15.27 -11.52
CA LEU A 5 -3.04 13.95 -11.45
C LEU A 5 -3.53 13.66 -10.03
N VAL A 6 -2.75 14.02 -9.02
CA VAL A 6 -3.15 13.92 -7.61
C VAL A 6 -4.37 14.79 -7.33
N ASP A 7 -4.40 16.04 -7.79
CA ASP A 7 -5.53 16.94 -7.59
C ASP A 7 -6.80 16.43 -8.27
N ARG A 8 -6.69 15.86 -9.48
CA ARG A 8 -7.80 15.22 -10.20
C ARG A 8 -8.33 13.98 -9.47
N ALA A 9 -7.44 13.04 -9.13
CA ALA A 9 -7.78 11.77 -8.47
C ALA A 9 -8.37 11.94 -7.07
N THR A 10 -8.20 13.13 -6.48
CA THR A 10 -8.69 13.44 -5.13
C THR A 10 -9.58 14.65 -5.09
N SER A 11 -10.17 15.03 -6.24
CA SER A 11 -11.09 16.16 -6.36
C SER A 11 -12.28 16.00 -5.39
N ASP A 12 -12.71 17.09 -4.78
CA ASP A 12 -13.88 17.11 -3.88
C ASP A 12 -15.20 16.89 -4.61
N MET A 13 -15.21 17.04 -5.94
CA MET A 13 -16.34 16.75 -6.82
C MET A 13 -16.54 15.25 -7.09
N LEU A 14 -15.60 14.39 -6.67
CA LEU A 14 -15.74 12.94 -6.85
C LEU A 14 -16.67 12.35 -5.79
N ILE A 15 -17.58 11.48 -6.24
CA ILE A 15 -18.48 10.71 -5.38
C ILE A 15 -17.73 9.51 -4.75
N GLY A 16 -16.64 9.07 -5.37
CA GLY A 16 -15.80 7.97 -4.90
C GLY A 16 -14.48 7.90 -5.66
N PRO A 17 -13.63 6.89 -5.38
CA PRO A 17 -12.33 6.74 -6.03
C PRO A 17 -12.47 6.55 -7.54
N ASP A 18 -11.69 7.31 -8.31
CA ASP A 18 -11.48 7.06 -9.74
C ASP A 18 -10.42 5.96 -9.89
N TRP A 19 -10.86 4.70 -9.95
CA TRP A 19 -9.97 3.56 -10.04
C TRP A 19 -9.15 3.53 -11.32
N ALA A 20 -9.71 3.99 -12.44
CA ALA A 20 -9.00 4.05 -13.70
C ALA A 20 -7.82 5.03 -13.60
N LEU A 21 -8.06 6.23 -13.08
CA LEU A 21 -7.00 7.22 -12.88
C LEU A 21 -5.98 6.79 -11.81
N ASN A 22 -6.42 6.13 -10.73
CA ASN A 22 -5.51 5.63 -9.71
C ASN A 22 -4.54 4.57 -10.27
N LEU A 23 -5.02 3.68 -11.12
CA LEU A 23 -4.18 2.67 -11.79
C LEU A 23 -3.26 3.31 -12.84
N GLU A 24 -3.76 4.25 -13.62
CA GLU A 24 -2.94 5.03 -14.57
C GLU A 24 -1.79 5.75 -13.85
N ILE A 25 -2.05 6.33 -12.67
CA ILE A 25 -1.01 6.94 -11.84
C ILE A 25 0.05 5.90 -11.42
N CYS A 26 -0.35 4.68 -11.06
CA CYS A 26 0.59 3.62 -10.71
C CYS A 26 1.48 3.25 -11.89
N ASP A 27 0.91 3.11 -13.08
CA ASP A 27 1.66 2.81 -14.31
C ASP A 27 2.67 3.91 -14.62
N ILE A 28 2.27 5.19 -14.49
CA ILE A 28 3.16 6.34 -14.68
C ILE A 28 4.33 6.33 -13.68
N LEU A 29 4.05 6.06 -12.40
CA LEU A 29 5.07 6.02 -11.35
C LEU A 29 6.06 4.87 -11.53
N ASN A 30 5.57 3.71 -11.99
CA ASN A 30 6.41 2.55 -12.27
C ASN A 30 7.26 2.78 -13.54
N HIS A 31 6.72 3.45 -14.55
CA HIS A 31 7.47 3.77 -15.77
C HIS A 31 8.48 4.90 -15.56
N ASN A 32 8.17 5.88 -14.70
CA ASN A 32 9.04 7.00 -14.40
C ASN A 32 9.15 7.26 -12.88
N PRO A 33 10.03 6.51 -12.18
CA PRO A 33 10.22 6.65 -10.74
C PRO A 33 10.69 8.04 -10.28
N GLY A 34 11.28 8.85 -11.18
CA GLY A 34 11.70 10.22 -10.89
C GLY A 34 10.54 11.15 -10.50
N LEU A 35 9.31 10.78 -10.85
CA LEU A 35 8.10 11.54 -10.50
C LEU A 35 7.60 11.29 -9.07
N ALA A 36 8.07 10.23 -8.41
CA ALA A 36 7.56 9.78 -7.12
C ALA A 36 7.70 10.85 -6.02
N LYS A 37 8.82 11.57 -5.98
CA LYS A 37 9.07 12.63 -4.98
C LYS A 37 8.00 13.73 -5.02
N ASP A 38 7.65 14.19 -6.21
CA ASP A 38 6.67 15.27 -6.41
C ASP A 38 5.25 14.76 -6.23
N PHE A 39 4.95 13.56 -6.73
CA PHE A 39 3.69 12.88 -6.48
C PHE A 39 3.38 12.76 -4.98
N VAL A 40 4.32 12.22 -4.19
CA VAL A 40 4.16 12.03 -2.75
C VAL A 40 4.00 13.38 -2.03
N LYS A 41 4.67 14.43 -2.50
CA LYS A 41 4.50 15.80 -1.97
C LYS A 41 3.06 16.28 -2.18
N GLY A 42 2.53 16.14 -3.39
CA GLY A 42 1.13 16.46 -3.71
C GLY A 42 0.16 15.63 -2.88
N LEU A 43 0.37 14.32 -2.82
CA LEU A 43 -0.48 13.38 -2.07
C LEU A 43 -0.55 13.73 -0.58
N LYS A 44 0.60 14.04 0.05
CA LYS A 44 0.66 14.49 1.44
C LYS A 44 -0.15 15.76 1.70
N LYS A 45 -0.19 16.68 0.73
CA LYS A 45 -1.03 17.90 0.83
C LYS A 45 -2.51 17.53 0.87
N ARG A 46 -2.96 16.59 0.03
CA ARG A 46 -4.37 16.13 -0.01
C ARG A 46 -4.75 15.35 1.25
N ILE A 47 -3.87 14.50 1.77
CA ILE A 47 -4.06 13.79 3.06
C ILE A 47 -4.25 14.78 4.23
N ARG A 48 -3.63 15.96 4.18
CA ARG A 48 -3.77 17.01 5.20
C ARG A 48 -4.92 17.98 4.93
N SER A 49 -5.76 17.73 3.93
CA SER A 49 -6.93 18.55 3.62
C SER A 49 -7.87 18.64 4.82
N LYS A 50 -8.64 19.73 4.94
CA LYS A 50 -9.73 19.82 5.92
C LYS A 50 -10.99 19.08 5.46
N ASN A 51 -11.12 18.83 4.16
CA ASN A 51 -12.27 18.12 3.58
C ASN A 51 -12.06 16.61 3.73
N SER A 52 -12.96 15.94 4.47
CA SER A 52 -12.88 14.50 4.73
C SER A 52 -12.99 13.65 3.46
N ASN A 53 -13.79 14.06 2.46
CA ASN A 53 -13.88 13.36 1.18
C ASN A 53 -12.52 13.37 0.46
N VAL A 54 -11.88 14.54 0.37
CA VAL A 54 -10.53 14.68 -0.21
C VAL A 54 -9.51 13.83 0.55
N GLN A 55 -9.58 13.78 1.89
CA GLN A 55 -8.71 12.94 2.69
C GLN A 55 -8.91 11.45 2.37
N LEU A 56 -10.16 10.98 2.31
CA LEU A 56 -10.48 9.58 2.01
C LEU A 56 -10.02 9.17 0.61
N LEU A 57 -10.24 10.01 -0.40
CA LEU A 57 -9.76 9.78 -1.76
C LEU A 57 -8.23 9.73 -1.79
N ALA A 58 -7.55 10.65 -1.09
CA ALA A 58 -6.10 10.66 -1.01
C ALA A 58 -5.52 9.45 -0.26
N LEU A 59 -6.16 9.00 0.80
CA LEU A 59 -5.77 7.77 1.52
C LEU A 59 -6.00 6.53 0.66
N THR A 60 -7.06 6.51 -0.15
CA THR A 60 -7.34 5.42 -1.10
C THR A 60 -6.33 5.37 -2.24
N LEU A 61 -5.99 6.53 -2.81
CA LEU A 61 -4.91 6.63 -3.79
C LEU A 61 -3.58 6.18 -3.18
N LEU A 62 -3.24 6.63 -1.96
CA LEU A 62 -2.05 6.20 -1.22
C LEU A 62 -1.99 4.68 -1.05
N GLU A 63 -3.08 4.06 -0.62
CA GLU A 63 -3.14 2.61 -0.47
C GLU A 63 -2.92 1.90 -1.83
N THR A 64 -3.50 2.43 -2.90
CA THR A 64 -3.37 1.89 -4.25
C THR A 64 -1.92 1.94 -4.73
N VAL A 65 -1.23 3.07 -4.56
CA VAL A 65 0.20 3.16 -4.96
C VAL A 65 1.11 2.30 -4.09
N VAL A 66 0.86 2.15 -2.78
CA VAL A 66 1.67 1.23 -1.96
C VAL A 66 1.49 -0.22 -2.46
N LYS A 67 0.28 -0.61 -2.85
CA LYS A 67 -0.02 -1.97 -3.35
C LYS A 67 0.55 -2.26 -4.75
N ASN A 68 0.66 -1.24 -5.61
CA ASN A 68 0.95 -1.44 -7.04
C ASN A 68 2.31 -0.87 -7.49
N CYS A 69 2.98 -0.05 -6.67
CA CYS A 69 4.28 0.53 -7.01
C CYS A 69 5.43 -0.12 -6.25
N GLY A 70 6.63 -0.01 -6.82
CA GLY A 70 7.85 -0.55 -6.22
C GLY A 70 8.50 0.33 -5.14
N ASP A 71 9.65 -0.14 -4.68
CA ASP A 71 10.43 0.34 -3.54
C ASP A 71 10.72 1.86 -3.54
N ILE A 72 10.99 2.44 -4.71
CA ILE A 72 11.30 3.88 -4.85
C ILE A 72 10.12 4.74 -4.36
N VAL A 73 8.89 4.32 -4.66
CA VAL A 73 7.68 5.03 -4.22
C VAL A 73 7.51 4.88 -2.70
N HIS A 74 7.73 3.66 -2.17
CA HIS A 74 7.63 3.39 -0.73
C HIS A 74 8.64 4.19 0.08
N MET A 75 9.90 4.27 -0.39
CA MET A 75 10.95 5.11 0.17
C MET A 75 10.51 6.57 0.25
N HIS A 76 9.97 7.13 -0.84
CA HIS A 76 9.49 8.51 -0.81
C HIS A 76 8.31 8.73 0.13
N ILE A 77 7.38 7.77 0.24
CA ILE A 77 6.26 7.83 1.19
C ILE A 77 6.79 7.91 2.64
N ALA A 78 7.78 7.08 2.98
CA ALA A 78 8.44 7.07 4.26
C ALA A 78 9.20 8.39 4.52
N ASP A 79 10.08 8.80 3.62
CA ASP A 79 10.93 10.00 3.74
C ASP A 79 10.13 11.29 3.82
N LYS A 80 9.02 11.38 3.08
CA LYS A 80 8.13 12.53 3.16
C LYS A 80 7.29 12.53 4.43
N GLY A 81 7.39 11.53 5.30
CA GLY A 81 6.72 11.49 6.58
C GLY A 81 5.20 11.44 6.44
N ILE A 82 4.70 10.66 5.48
CA ILE A 82 3.26 10.34 5.38
C ILE A 82 2.78 9.56 6.62
N PRO A 83 3.48 8.52 7.12
CA PRO A 83 3.03 7.80 8.32
C PRO A 83 2.85 8.72 9.53
N HIS A 84 3.81 9.61 9.77
CA HIS A 84 3.72 10.62 10.83
C HIS A 84 2.53 11.59 10.65
N ALA A 85 2.23 11.98 9.41
CA ALA A 85 1.09 12.84 9.14
C ALA A 85 -0.24 12.13 9.46
N MET A 86 -0.36 10.84 9.15
CA MET A 86 -1.52 10.02 9.47
C MET A 86 -1.73 9.89 10.99
N VAL A 87 -0.66 9.67 11.76
CA VAL A 87 -0.71 9.67 13.24
C VAL A 87 -1.24 11.00 13.78
N LYS A 88 -0.73 12.12 13.27
CA LYS A 88 -1.18 13.46 13.67
C LYS A 88 -2.66 13.69 13.37
N ILE A 89 -3.16 13.16 12.25
CA ILE A 89 -4.58 13.26 11.88
C ILE A 89 -5.43 12.50 12.88
N VAL A 90 -5.10 11.24 13.19
CA VAL A 90 -5.84 10.42 14.17
C VAL A 90 -5.89 11.08 15.55
N LYS A 91 -4.76 11.63 16.02
CA LYS A 91 -4.67 12.33 17.32
C LYS A 91 -5.55 13.58 17.39
N LYS A 92 -5.91 14.17 16.24
CA LYS A 92 -6.80 15.33 16.15
C LYS A 92 -8.29 14.99 16.06
N LYS A 93 -8.68 13.73 16.26
CA LYS A 93 -10.07 13.26 16.20
C LYS A 93 -10.74 13.62 14.86
N PRO A 94 -10.27 13.03 13.74
CA PRO A 94 -10.80 13.33 12.41
C PRO A 94 -12.19 12.70 12.23
N ASP A 95 -12.77 12.84 11.03
CA ASP A 95 -13.95 12.07 10.64
C ASP A 95 -13.76 10.57 10.89
N PHE A 96 -14.86 9.89 11.26
CA PHE A 96 -14.84 8.47 11.62
C PHE A 96 -14.22 7.60 10.52
N HIS A 97 -14.63 7.77 9.27
CA HIS A 97 -14.16 6.96 8.15
C HIS A 97 -12.69 7.23 7.85
N VAL A 98 -12.25 8.50 7.99
CA VAL A 98 -10.83 8.86 7.85
C VAL A 98 -10.00 8.17 8.92
N LYS A 99 -10.46 8.19 10.18
CA LYS A 99 -9.79 7.50 11.29
C LYS A 99 -9.69 6.01 11.00
N GLU A 100 -10.81 5.36 10.68
CA GLU A 100 -10.87 3.92 10.42
C GLU A 100 -9.93 3.52 9.28
N LYS A 101 -9.96 4.25 8.17
CA LYS A 101 -9.07 4.02 7.02
C LYS A 101 -7.60 4.11 7.41
N ILE A 102 -7.21 5.16 8.13
CA ILE A 102 -5.82 5.33 8.60
C ILE A 102 -5.39 4.18 9.51
N LEU A 103 -6.24 3.78 10.46
CA LEU A 103 -5.92 2.70 11.39
C LEU A 103 -5.76 1.36 10.68
N GLY A 104 -6.65 1.05 9.73
CA GLY A 104 -6.53 -0.13 8.89
C GLY A 104 -5.21 -0.15 8.12
N MET A 105 -4.87 0.94 7.45
CA MET A 105 -3.64 1.06 6.66
C MET A 105 -2.38 0.91 7.54
N ILE A 106 -2.31 1.61 8.68
CA ILE A 106 -1.14 1.50 9.58
C ILE A 106 -1.01 0.09 10.15
N ASN A 107 -2.12 -0.56 10.52
CA ASN A 107 -2.09 -1.92 11.02
C ASN A 107 -1.63 -2.91 9.94
N SER A 108 -2.10 -2.79 8.70
CA SER A 108 -1.65 -3.67 7.61
C SER A 108 -0.18 -3.43 7.24
N TRP A 109 0.27 -2.17 7.23
CA TRP A 109 1.62 -1.85 6.79
C TRP A 109 2.68 -2.18 7.83
N GLN A 110 2.42 -2.02 9.12
CA GLN A 110 3.40 -2.45 10.13
C GLN A 110 3.68 -3.94 10.00
N GLU A 111 2.67 -4.79 9.77
CA GLU A 111 2.88 -6.24 9.61
C GLU A 111 3.67 -6.56 8.34
N ALA A 112 3.30 -5.91 7.23
CA ALA A 112 3.96 -6.12 5.95
C ALA A 112 5.44 -5.70 5.97
N PHE A 113 5.77 -4.62 6.68
CA PHE A 113 7.15 -4.09 6.75
C PHE A 113 7.96 -4.63 7.95
N VAL A 114 7.33 -5.28 8.94
CA VAL A 114 8.03 -6.01 10.01
C VAL A 114 8.68 -7.29 9.48
N GLY A 115 8.03 -7.98 8.54
CA GLY A 115 8.55 -9.22 7.94
C GLY A 115 9.66 -8.99 6.90
N ASP A 116 9.87 -7.75 6.44
CA ASP A 116 10.96 -7.43 5.54
C ASP A 116 12.28 -7.41 6.35
N SER A 117 13.18 -8.33 6.04
CA SER A 117 14.38 -8.73 6.81
C SER A 117 15.40 -7.60 7.05
N HIS A 118 15.10 -6.38 6.60
CA HIS A 118 15.94 -5.20 6.68
C HIS A 118 15.29 -4.02 7.41
N GLY A 119 14.04 -4.12 7.88
CA GLY A 119 13.37 -3.02 8.60
C GLY A 119 13.44 -1.68 7.86
N ARG A 120 13.34 -1.71 6.52
CA ARG A 120 13.69 -0.57 5.63
C ARG A 120 12.84 0.67 5.86
N TYR A 121 11.62 0.49 6.35
CA TYR A 121 10.68 1.58 6.60
C TYR A 121 10.19 1.57 8.05
N PRO A 122 11.05 1.87 9.03
CA PRO A 122 10.70 1.84 10.45
C PRO A 122 9.59 2.84 10.79
N GLN A 123 9.35 3.84 9.94
CA GLN A 123 8.35 4.88 10.13
C GLN A 123 6.93 4.33 10.24
N PHE A 124 6.61 3.21 9.57
CA PHE A 124 5.29 2.58 9.68
C PHE A 124 5.09 1.87 11.03
N ILE A 125 6.14 1.20 11.51
CA ILE A 125 6.16 0.53 12.82
C ILE A 125 6.08 1.57 13.95
N ILE A 126 6.88 2.63 13.84
CA ILE A 126 6.86 3.76 14.78
C ILE A 126 5.46 4.40 14.81
N ALA A 127 4.83 4.61 13.65
CA ALA A 127 3.49 5.16 13.57
C ALA A 127 2.45 4.29 14.29
N TYR A 128 2.54 2.97 14.16
CA TYR A 128 1.69 2.03 14.89
C TYR A 128 1.87 2.16 16.41
N HIS A 129 3.12 2.10 16.91
CA HIS A 129 3.38 2.24 18.34
C HIS A 129 3.02 3.62 18.90
N ASP A 130 3.18 4.69 18.13
CA ASP A 130 2.76 6.05 18.49
C ASP A 130 1.25 6.16 18.72
N LEU A 131 0.46 5.36 18.00
CA LEU A 131 -0.99 5.29 18.15
C LEU A 131 -1.38 4.44 19.36
N LEU A 132 -0.70 3.31 19.58
CA LEU A 132 -0.89 2.51 20.80
C LEU A 132 -0.61 3.34 22.06
N ARG A 133 0.51 4.09 22.09
CA ARG A 133 0.85 5.00 23.20
C ARG A 133 -0.18 6.11 23.40
N ALA A 134 -0.91 6.47 22.34
CA ALA A 134 -1.98 7.46 22.41
C ALA A 134 -3.32 6.85 22.84
N GLY A 135 -3.36 5.56 23.23
CA GLY A 135 -4.56 4.86 23.66
C GLY A 135 -5.48 4.43 22.51
N VAL A 136 -4.99 4.43 21.27
CA VAL A 136 -5.78 3.96 20.12
C VAL A 136 -5.87 2.44 20.16
N VAL A 137 -7.10 1.94 20.12
CA VAL A 137 -7.38 0.53 19.88
C VAL A 137 -7.54 0.32 18.37
N PHE A 138 -6.69 -0.51 17.81
CA PHE A 138 -6.81 -0.91 16.40
C PHE A 138 -7.97 -1.91 16.25
N PRO A 139 -8.75 -1.83 15.15
CA PRO A 139 -9.79 -2.80 14.88
C PRO A 139 -9.18 -4.20 14.79
N LYS A 140 -9.83 -5.19 15.43
CA LYS A 140 -9.48 -6.60 15.23
C LYS A 140 -9.69 -6.92 13.76
N ARG A 141 -8.74 -7.62 13.12
CA ARG A 141 -8.98 -8.11 11.76
C ARG A 141 -10.25 -8.97 11.79
N HIS A 142 -11.22 -8.66 10.93
CA HIS A 142 -12.23 -9.64 10.59
C HIS A 142 -11.50 -10.75 9.83
N GLU A 143 -11.27 -11.89 10.50
CA GLU A 143 -11.07 -13.16 9.80
C GLU A 143 -12.31 -13.33 8.92
N ARG A 144 -12.20 -13.04 7.63
CA ARG A 144 -13.25 -13.45 6.72
C ARG A 144 -13.33 -14.95 6.85
N SER A 145 -14.51 -15.41 7.30
CA SER A 145 -14.91 -16.80 7.40
C SER A 145 -14.14 -17.64 6.40
N THR A 146 -13.39 -18.61 6.92
CA THR A 146 -12.82 -19.73 6.19
C THR A 146 -13.96 -20.51 5.52
N ALA A 147 -14.54 -19.93 4.48
CA ALA A 147 -15.30 -20.69 3.51
C ALA A 147 -14.31 -21.66 2.86
N PRO A 148 -14.59 -22.97 2.85
CA PRO A 148 -13.72 -23.94 2.19
C PRO A 148 -13.50 -23.50 0.74
N PRO A 149 -12.27 -23.60 0.20
CA PRO A 149 -12.05 -23.30 -1.20
C PRO A 149 -12.87 -24.30 -2.04
N PHE A 150 -13.88 -23.80 -2.77
CA PHE A 150 -14.54 -24.54 -3.84
C PHE A 150 -13.54 -24.76 -4.97
N THR A 151 -12.61 -25.69 -4.77
CA THR A 151 -11.70 -26.16 -5.81
C THR A 151 -12.21 -27.51 -6.29
N PRO A 152 -12.73 -27.63 -7.53
CA PRO A 152 -12.98 -28.94 -8.11
C PRO A 152 -11.64 -29.70 -8.24
N PRO A 153 -11.63 -31.04 -8.10
CA PRO A 153 -10.40 -31.83 -8.15
C PRO A 153 -9.74 -31.71 -9.52
N GLN A 154 -8.50 -31.23 -9.56
CA GLN A 154 -7.71 -31.17 -10.79
C GLN A 154 -7.25 -32.58 -11.20
N MET A 155 -7.68 -33.02 -12.38
CA MET A 155 -7.11 -34.18 -13.06
C MET A 155 -5.73 -33.82 -13.64
N LYS A 156 -4.69 -34.51 -13.20
CA LYS A 156 -3.33 -34.40 -13.76
C LYS A 156 -3.29 -34.94 -15.19
N PRO A 157 -2.43 -34.36 -16.04
CA PRO A 157 -1.49 -35.21 -16.77
C PRO A 157 -0.01 -34.84 -16.54
N ARG A 158 0.84 -35.85 -16.76
CA ARG A 158 2.27 -35.94 -16.49
C ARG A 158 3.04 -35.87 -17.82
N SER A 159 4.07 -35.02 -17.94
CA SER A 159 5.37 -35.40 -18.56
C SER A 159 6.42 -34.27 -18.51
N THR A 160 7.54 -34.61 -17.86
CA THR A 160 8.97 -34.27 -18.13
C THR A 160 9.35 -33.36 -19.30
N TYR A 161 10.26 -32.41 -19.04
CA TYR A 161 11.57 -32.30 -19.70
C TYR A 161 12.60 -31.52 -18.85
N SER A 162 13.83 -32.06 -18.80
CA SER A 162 15.12 -31.45 -18.39
C SER A 162 15.54 -30.39 -19.43
N SER A 163 16.41 -29.38 -19.28
CA SER A 163 17.64 -29.17 -18.51
C SER A 163 18.05 -27.69 -18.69
N SER A 164 18.82 -27.14 -17.73
CA SER A 164 20.04 -26.30 -17.93
C SER A 164 20.14 -25.17 -16.91
N LEU A 165 20.91 -25.46 -15.86
CA LEU A 165 21.55 -24.50 -14.96
C LEU A 165 22.58 -23.68 -15.73
N LYS A 166 22.42 -22.34 -15.77
CA LYS A 166 23.47 -21.30 -15.76
C LYS A 166 22.86 -19.90 -15.94
N ASN A 167 22.35 -19.35 -14.83
CA ASN A 167 22.31 -17.92 -14.48
C ASN A 167 21.67 -17.77 -13.08
N CYS A 168 22.14 -18.58 -12.14
CA CYS A 168 21.62 -18.63 -10.78
C CYS A 168 22.40 -17.60 -9.94
N ASP A 169 22.03 -16.32 -10.03
CA ASP A 169 22.35 -15.30 -9.00
C ASP A 169 21.56 -14.01 -9.28
N LYS A 170 21.53 -13.54 -10.53
CA LYS A 170 20.66 -12.42 -10.94
C LYS A 170 19.21 -12.84 -11.09
N GLN A 171 18.97 -14.00 -11.68
CA GLN A 171 17.63 -14.59 -11.79
C GLN A 171 17.06 -14.91 -10.40
N SER A 172 17.91 -15.40 -9.49
CA SER A 172 17.55 -15.73 -8.11
C SER A 172 17.15 -14.48 -7.31
N LYS A 173 17.91 -13.38 -7.43
CA LYS A 173 17.55 -12.11 -6.78
C LYS A 173 16.30 -11.47 -7.37
N MET A 174 16.12 -11.54 -8.70
CA MET A 174 14.92 -11.00 -9.37
C MET A 174 13.67 -11.83 -9.04
N LEU A 175 13.79 -13.16 -9.01
CA LEU A 175 12.72 -14.06 -8.57
C LEU A 175 12.45 -13.96 -7.07
N GLU A 176 13.44 -13.63 -6.24
CA GLU A 176 13.24 -13.34 -4.81
C GLU A 176 12.54 -11.98 -4.62
N TYR A 177 12.88 -10.98 -5.41
CA TYR A 177 12.18 -9.70 -5.46
C TYR A 177 10.73 -9.89 -5.93
N ASP A 178 10.52 -10.62 -7.04
CA ASP A 178 9.20 -10.96 -7.58
C ASP A 178 8.39 -11.83 -6.61
N ASN A 179 9.00 -12.77 -5.89
CA ASN A 179 8.33 -13.53 -4.84
C ASN A 179 8.02 -12.68 -3.61
N LYS A 180 8.83 -11.67 -3.26
CA LYS A 180 8.52 -10.69 -2.21
C LYS A 180 7.34 -9.79 -2.63
N PHE A 181 7.27 -9.39 -3.91
CA PHE A 181 6.12 -8.68 -4.47
C PHE A 181 4.87 -9.54 -4.59
N GLN A 182 5.01 -10.82 -4.91
CA GLN A 182 3.91 -11.79 -4.85
C GLN A 182 3.46 -12.03 -3.41
N THR A 183 4.36 -12.01 -2.44
CA THR A 183 4.01 -12.13 -1.01
C THR A 183 3.23 -10.90 -0.52
N LEU A 184 3.63 -9.69 -0.93
CA LEU A 184 2.84 -8.48 -0.67
C LEU A 184 1.49 -8.54 -1.40
N ARG A 185 1.45 -8.95 -2.68
CA ARG A 185 0.20 -9.21 -3.40
C ARG A 185 -0.65 -10.30 -2.75
N TYR A 186 -0.07 -11.32 -2.14
CA TYR A 186 -0.78 -12.44 -1.49
C TYR A 186 -1.33 -12.01 -0.12
N ILE A 187 -0.56 -11.24 0.66
CA ILE A 187 -1.05 -10.62 1.90
C ILE A 187 -2.17 -9.61 1.60
N PHE A 188 -2.09 -8.87 0.49
CA PHE A 188 -3.13 -7.90 0.11
C PHE A 188 -4.34 -8.53 -0.63
N ASN A 189 -4.19 -9.65 -1.36
CA ASN A 189 -5.30 -10.36 -2.03
C ASN A 189 -5.98 -11.43 -1.18
N ILE A 190 -5.39 -11.89 -0.07
CA ILE A 190 -6.13 -12.66 0.94
C ILE A 190 -7.10 -11.76 1.74
N VAL A 191 -7.00 -10.44 1.59
CA VAL A 191 -7.75 -9.46 2.39
C VAL A 191 -8.66 -8.51 1.57
N LEU A 192 -9.04 -8.88 0.33
CA LEU A 192 -10.35 -8.48 -0.28
C LEU A 192 -11.18 -9.69 -0.70
#